data_AF-A0A815Z327-F1
#
_entry.id   AF-A0A815Z327-F1
#
_cell.length_a   1.000
_cell.length_b   1.000
_cell.length_c   1.000
_cell.angle_alpha   90.00
_cell.angle_beta   90.00
_cell.angle_gamma   90.00
#
_symmetry.space_group_name_H-M   'P 1'
#
loop_
_entity.id
_entity.type
_entity.pdbx_description
1 polymer ?
#
loop_
_entity_poly.entity_id
_entity_poly.type
_entity_poly.pdbx_seq_one_letter_code
_entity_poly.pdbx_strand_id
1 'polypeptide(L)'
;TTVPDSNPQSVIIMSRNEHEHEQEERNPTTRLRNPTTIYKTGVTNIMKPFGVALISHDENAKCYNQLFTSINALAVQEFNQPCLINHVMADGALGITSSQQTVFPHSRRMMCWFHMIQKCRLHRNLVTKEQWVSIDADIHAVQLSFSDDVFNRGIDLLIQKWSATPATKKFSDYFVDQWITKLPYWYEGAAFGKPSTNNGCESMNAIIKQKYTLRNKLHLSAFLPKMEQMLTDWSEASISSPFATATSISPDMELHAYKWSVSINRSDILHWFNTFYVVPSSTTTITPSVWLDLYRSGQWASFDDFVAWQTSCWLVSPLTSCTCPIGLKQYTCKHSVGLGIVFNLYQVTDKTRCEPLGKRKGKGRPKKVRTALLL
;
A
#
# COMPACT_ATOMS: atom_id res chain seq x y z
N THR A 1 -4.87 -24.28 10.03
CA THR A 1 -3.84 -23.54 10.78
C THR A 1 -4.37 -22.14 11.07
N THR A 2 -4.23 -21.73 12.32
CA THR A 2 -4.89 -20.62 13.02
C THR A 2 -4.72 -19.25 12.33
N VAL A 3 -5.81 -18.52 12.12
CA VAL A 3 -5.78 -17.08 11.83
C VAL A 3 -5.60 -16.36 13.19
N PRO A 4 -4.64 -15.44 13.35
CA PRO A 4 -4.43 -14.76 14.61
C PRO A 4 -5.55 -13.78 14.91
N ASP A 5 -5.86 -13.66 16.20
CA ASP A 5 -6.70 -12.65 16.81
C ASP A 5 -6.57 -11.27 16.16
N SER A 6 -7.72 -10.63 16.00
CA SER A 6 -7.91 -9.25 15.59
C SER A 6 -7.40 -8.25 16.65
N ASN A 7 -6.12 -8.34 16.99
CA ASN A 7 -5.41 -7.26 17.67
C ASN A 7 -5.14 -6.17 16.62
N PRO A 8 -5.34 -4.87 16.90
CA PRO A 8 -5.12 -3.82 15.91
C PRO A 8 -3.65 -3.77 15.52
N GLN A 9 -3.32 -4.47 14.43
CA GLN A 9 -1.96 -4.56 13.90
C GLN A 9 -1.51 -3.17 13.47
N SER A 10 -0.48 -2.66 14.14
CA SER A 10 0.08 -1.34 13.89
C SER A 10 1.17 -1.42 12.81
N VAL A 11 1.15 -0.47 11.88
CA VAL A 11 2.22 -0.25 10.92
C VAL A 11 2.86 1.07 11.27
N ILE A 12 4.18 1.04 11.46
CA ILE A 12 4.98 2.26 11.50
C ILE A 12 5.47 2.53 10.09
N ILE A 13 5.15 3.70 9.58
CA ILE A 13 5.68 4.16 8.30
C ILE A 13 6.66 5.28 8.62
N MET A 14 7.84 5.21 8.03
CA MET A 14 8.89 6.20 8.18
C MET A 14 9.17 6.82 6.83
N SER A 15 9.40 8.13 6.84
CA SER A 15 9.82 8.85 5.65
C SER A 15 10.86 9.88 5.98
N ARG A 16 11.81 9.97 5.05
CA ARG A 16 12.83 11.00 5.00
C ARG A 16 12.25 12.25 4.35
N ASN A 17 12.43 13.40 4.99
CA ASN A 17 12.22 14.69 4.34
C ASN A 17 13.43 15.02 3.44
N GLU A 18 13.52 14.44 2.24
CA GLU A 18 14.59 14.84 1.33
C GLU A 18 14.37 16.29 0.86
N HIS A 19 15.37 17.15 1.11
CA HIS A 19 15.57 18.39 0.38
C HIS A 19 16.47 18.05 -0.80
N GLU A 20 15.98 18.29 -2.02
CA GLU A 20 16.74 18.07 -3.26
C GLU A 20 18.10 18.78 -3.18
N HIS A 21 19.14 18.05 -3.55
CA HIS A 21 20.52 18.53 -3.62
C HIS A 21 20.69 19.34 -4.91
N GLU A 22 20.94 20.63 -4.80
CA GLU A 22 21.85 21.32 -5.71
C GLU A 22 23.21 21.45 -5.02
N GLN A 23 24.24 21.18 -5.81
CA GLN A 23 25.64 21.06 -5.42
C GLN A 23 26.13 22.31 -4.69
N GLU A 24 26.64 22.14 -3.47
CA GLU A 24 27.68 23.03 -2.93
C GLU A 24 28.55 22.27 -1.93
N GLU A 25 29.80 22.05 -2.32
CA GLU A 25 30.88 21.59 -1.44
C GLU A 25 31.10 22.63 -0.34
N ARG A 26 30.88 22.28 0.94
CA ARG A 26 31.47 22.97 2.11
C ARG A 26 31.25 22.27 3.45
N ASN A 27 32.37 21.92 4.09
CA ASN A 27 32.65 21.53 5.49
C ASN A 27 31.92 20.32 6.16
N PRO A 28 32.65 19.42 6.87
CA PRO A 28 32.15 18.13 7.34
C PRO A 28 31.69 18.06 8.81
N THR A 29 31.72 19.14 9.58
CA THR A 29 31.39 19.08 11.02
C THR A 29 29.89 19.19 11.26
N THR A 30 29.27 18.07 11.67
CA THR A 30 27.90 17.93 12.22
C THR A 30 26.75 18.42 11.33
N ARG A 31 26.48 17.69 10.25
CA ARG A 31 25.29 17.89 9.40
C ARG A 31 24.12 17.02 9.90
N LEU A 32 23.29 17.50 10.83
CA LEU A 32 21.98 16.88 11.05
C LEU A 32 21.19 16.95 9.72
N ARG A 33 20.90 15.80 9.10
CA ARG A 33 20.02 15.74 7.93
C ARG A 33 18.63 15.29 8.37
N ASN A 34 17.66 16.02 7.83
CA ASN A 34 16.25 15.71 7.61
C ASN A 34 15.48 15.09 8.81
N PRO A 35 14.48 15.80 9.36
CA PRO A 35 13.58 15.23 10.35
C PRO A 35 12.94 13.95 9.79
N THR A 36 13.07 12.85 10.54
CA THR A 36 12.36 11.61 10.26
C THR A 36 11.02 11.68 10.98
N THR A 37 9.94 11.79 10.22
CA THR A 37 8.59 11.77 10.77
C THR A 37 8.12 10.32 10.86
N ILE A 38 7.51 9.98 11.99
CA ILE A 38 7.01 8.64 12.28
C ILE A 38 5.49 8.68 12.20
N TYR A 39 4.94 7.77 11.41
CA TYR A 39 3.53 7.71 11.10
C TYR A 39 2.91 6.42 11.61
N LYS A 40 1.66 6.51 12.06
CA LYS A 40 0.79 5.38 12.31
C LYS A 40 -0.33 5.39 11.29
N THR A 41 -0.70 4.22 10.79
CA THR A 41 -1.86 4.04 9.91
C THR A 41 -2.97 3.26 10.62
N GLY A 42 -4.22 3.72 10.45
CA GLY A 42 -5.44 3.07 10.93
C GLY A 42 -6.12 2.23 9.85
N VAL A 43 -7.40 1.87 10.07
CA VAL A 43 -8.19 1.03 9.15
C VAL A 43 -8.45 1.72 7.80
N THR A 44 -8.54 3.05 7.78
CA THR A 44 -8.74 3.83 6.55
C THR A 44 -7.46 4.13 5.78
N ASN A 45 -6.33 3.62 6.25
CA ASN A 45 -5.02 3.86 5.67
C ASN A 45 -4.59 5.34 5.59
N ILE A 46 -5.28 6.20 6.35
CA ILE A 46 -4.87 7.58 6.62
C ILE A 46 -3.69 7.54 7.58
N MET A 47 -2.56 8.05 7.11
CA MET A 47 -1.35 8.19 7.92
C MET A 47 -1.50 9.39 8.84
N LYS A 48 -1.38 9.17 10.15
CA LYS A 48 -1.23 10.26 11.11
C LYS A 48 0.16 10.23 11.73
N PRO A 49 0.88 11.35 11.70
CA PRO A 49 2.16 11.49 12.39
C PRO A 49 1.93 11.47 13.91
N PHE A 50 2.81 10.81 14.64
CA PHE A 50 2.75 10.77 16.11
C PHE A 50 4.10 11.10 16.77
N GLY A 51 5.15 11.31 15.97
CA GLY A 51 6.46 11.70 16.47
C GLY A 51 7.37 12.22 15.36
N VAL A 52 8.35 13.03 15.76
CA VAL A 52 9.43 13.53 14.92
C VAL A 52 10.75 13.20 15.59
N ALA A 53 11.69 12.65 14.84
CA ALA A 53 13.03 12.38 15.30
C ALA A 53 14.06 13.12 14.46
N LEU A 54 15.04 13.71 15.12
CA LEU A 54 16.23 14.24 14.49
C LEU A 54 17.29 13.16 14.47
N ILE A 55 17.63 12.70 13.27
CA ILE A 55 18.61 11.63 13.06
C ILE A 55 19.92 12.25 12.61
N SER A 56 21.03 11.75 13.17
CA SER A 56 22.37 12.23 12.80
C SER A 56 22.71 11.93 11.35
N HIS A 57 23.67 12.68 10.79
CA HIS A 57 24.12 12.58 9.40
C HIS A 57 24.38 11.16 8.92
N ASP A 58 24.93 10.33 9.82
CA ASP A 58 25.48 9.04 9.44
C ASP A 58 24.39 7.98 9.27
N GLU A 59 23.11 8.31 9.58
CA GLU A 59 21.91 7.49 9.38
C GLU A 59 22.14 6.00 9.69
N ASN A 60 22.94 5.75 10.71
CA ASN A 60 23.43 4.41 11.02
C ASN A 60 22.42 3.67 11.89
N ALA A 61 22.59 2.35 12.00
CA ALA A 61 21.72 1.51 12.81
C ALA A 61 21.64 1.97 14.28
N LYS A 62 22.69 2.60 14.82
CA LYS A 62 22.65 3.09 16.21
C LYS A 62 21.61 4.19 16.40
N CYS A 63 21.48 5.13 15.46
CA CYS A 63 20.49 6.20 15.56
C CYS A 63 19.06 5.69 15.44
N TYR A 64 18.79 4.80 14.50
CA TYR A 64 17.47 4.19 14.34
C TYR A 64 17.11 3.25 15.52
N ASN A 65 18.10 2.56 16.11
CA ASN A 65 17.91 1.79 17.33
C ASN A 65 17.45 2.66 18.50
N GLN A 66 18.08 3.83 18.69
CA GLN A 66 17.66 4.78 19.73
C GLN A 66 16.22 5.27 19.49
N LEU A 67 15.88 5.57 18.24
CA LEU A 67 14.52 5.97 17.86
C LEU A 67 13.48 4.90 18.23
N PHE A 68 13.70 3.67 17.79
CA PHE A 68 12.77 2.56 18.04
C PHE A 68 12.70 2.20 19.52
N THR A 69 13.82 2.22 20.24
CA THR A 69 13.86 1.99 21.69
C THR A 69 13.05 3.05 22.43
N SER A 70 13.16 4.31 22.01
CA SER A 70 12.41 5.43 22.61
C SER A 70 10.91 5.27 22.39
N ILE A 71 10.47 4.86 21.19
CA ILE A 71 9.07 4.55 20.90
C ILE A 71 8.55 3.46 21.84
N ASN A 72 9.31 2.36 22.00
CA ASN A 72 8.91 1.26 22.85
C ASN A 72 8.87 1.66 24.33
N ALA A 73 9.85 2.43 24.81
CA ALA A 73 9.90 2.94 26.17
C ALA A 73 8.71 3.84 26.49
N LEU A 74 8.36 4.76 25.57
CA LEU A 74 7.18 5.60 25.71
C LEU A 74 5.89 4.78 25.80
N ALA A 75 5.74 3.72 25.01
CA ALA A 75 4.56 2.87 25.10
C ALA A 75 4.46 2.12 26.43
N VAL A 76 5.58 1.63 26.97
CA VAL A 76 5.61 1.01 28.30
C VAL A 76 5.24 2.02 29.38
N GLN A 77 5.77 3.24 29.29
CA GLN A 77 5.46 4.31 30.24
C GLN A 77 3.97 4.69 30.22
N GLU A 78 3.40 4.91 29.04
CA GLU A 78 2.03 5.45 28.90
C GLU A 78 0.94 4.38 28.97
N PHE A 79 1.22 3.15 28.53
CA PHE A 79 0.23 2.09 28.38
C PHE A 79 0.56 0.82 29.17
N ASN A 80 1.66 0.81 29.93
CA ASN A 80 2.15 -0.35 30.70
C ASN A 80 2.37 -1.60 29.83
N GLN A 81 2.62 -1.42 28.53
CA GLN A 81 2.81 -2.50 27.56
C GLN A 81 3.78 -2.06 26.45
N PRO A 82 4.63 -2.98 25.92
CA PRO A 82 5.50 -2.67 24.79
C PRO A 82 4.71 -2.42 23.51
N CYS A 83 5.32 -1.70 22.58
CA CYS A 83 4.75 -1.50 21.25
C CYS A 83 4.65 -2.82 20.48
N LEU A 84 3.44 -3.22 20.09
CA LEU A 84 3.23 -4.30 19.13
C LEU A 84 3.25 -3.74 17.70
N ILE A 85 4.41 -3.82 17.03
CA ILE A 85 4.59 -3.33 15.66
C ILE A 85 4.77 -4.54 14.74
N ASN A 86 3.77 -4.81 13.90
CA ASN A 86 3.80 -5.95 12.98
C ASN A 86 4.55 -5.64 11.69
N HIS A 87 4.56 -4.38 11.27
CA HIS A 87 5.20 -3.97 10.02
C HIS A 87 5.88 -2.61 10.17
N VAL A 88 7.09 -2.49 9.60
CA VAL A 88 7.81 -1.22 9.46
C VAL A 88 8.04 -0.94 7.99
N MET A 89 7.41 0.11 7.45
CA MET A 89 7.60 0.55 6.08
C MET A 89 8.57 1.72 6.00
N ALA A 90 9.56 1.60 5.13
CA ALA A 90 10.44 2.70 4.76
C ALA A 90 10.97 2.52 3.33
N ASP A 91 11.74 3.50 2.87
CA ASP A 91 12.58 3.40 1.67
C ASP A 91 13.66 2.31 1.82
N GLY A 92 14.61 2.21 0.89
CA GLY A 92 15.65 1.17 0.91
C GLY A 92 16.73 1.32 2.01
N ALA A 93 16.50 2.11 3.07
CA ALA A 93 17.52 2.37 4.10
C ALA A 93 17.82 1.13 4.97
N LEU A 94 19.06 0.62 4.86
CA LEU A 94 19.55 -0.55 5.60
C LEU A 94 19.71 -0.31 7.11
N GLY A 95 19.98 0.94 7.52
CA GLY A 95 20.05 1.33 8.93
C GLY A 95 18.71 1.10 9.64
N ILE A 96 17.60 1.38 8.97
CA ILE A 96 16.23 1.11 9.46
C ILE A 96 16.02 -0.39 9.59
N THR A 97 16.39 -1.17 8.58
CA THR A 97 16.23 -2.64 8.57
C THR A 97 16.96 -3.29 9.75
N SER A 98 18.24 -2.97 9.93
CA SER A 98 19.07 -3.55 11.00
C SER A 98 18.51 -3.21 12.39
N SER A 99 18.03 -1.98 12.56
CA SER A 99 17.49 -1.50 13.84
C SER A 99 16.11 -2.09 14.14
N GLN A 100 15.26 -2.22 13.13
CA GLN A 100 13.95 -2.86 13.29
C GLN A 100 14.12 -4.31 13.72
N GLN A 101 15.04 -5.06 13.10
CA GLN A 101 15.32 -6.45 13.47
C GLN A 101 15.81 -6.57 14.92
N THR A 102 16.54 -5.56 15.41
CA THR A 102 17.05 -5.54 16.79
C THR A 102 15.94 -5.20 17.81
N VAL A 103 15.15 -4.15 17.56
CA VAL A 103 14.17 -3.63 18.54
C VAL A 103 12.79 -4.28 18.42
N PHE A 104 12.36 -4.61 17.19
CA PHE A 104 11.07 -5.22 16.89
C PHE A 104 11.26 -6.52 16.08
N PRO A 105 11.85 -7.58 16.66
CA PRO A 105 12.25 -8.78 15.92
C PRO A 105 11.08 -9.53 15.25
N HIS A 106 9.86 -9.37 15.77
CA HIS A 106 8.64 -9.96 15.21
C HIS A 106 8.01 -9.11 14.10
N SER A 107 8.55 -7.91 13.84
CA SER A 107 8.06 -7.01 12.81
C SER A 107 8.61 -7.38 11.44
N ARG A 108 7.80 -7.21 10.40
CA ARG A 108 8.22 -7.37 9.01
C ARG A 108 8.69 -6.04 8.44
N ARG A 109 9.90 -6.02 7.86
CA ARG A 109 10.44 -4.86 7.14
C ARG A 109 9.82 -4.76 5.75
N MET A 110 8.89 -3.83 5.58
CA MET A 110 8.22 -3.57 4.30
C MET A 110 9.03 -2.61 3.45
N MET A 111 9.23 -2.93 2.17
CA MET A 111 9.88 -2.06 1.19
C MET A 111 8.83 -1.25 0.44
N CYS A 112 8.98 0.07 0.40
CA CYS A 112 8.07 0.93 -0.35
C CYS A 112 8.07 0.59 -1.85
N TRP A 113 6.91 0.17 -2.37
CA TRP A 113 6.71 -0.18 -3.77
C TRP A 113 7.15 0.93 -4.74
N PHE A 114 6.79 2.18 -4.44
CA PHE A 114 7.15 3.33 -5.29
C PHE A 114 8.66 3.49 -5.47
N HIS A 115 9.41 3.43 -4.37
CA HIS A 115 10.86 3.55 -4.40
C HIS A 115 11.51 2.36 -5.09
N MET A 116 10.99 1.15 -4.85
CA MET A 116 11.47 -0.06 -5.53
C MET A 116 11.31 0.05 -7.05
N ILE A 117 10.10 0.35 -7.55
CA ILE A 117 9.86 0.43 -9.00
C ILE A 117 10.63 1.59 -9.64
N GLN A 118 10.83 2.70 -8.93
CA GLN A 118 11.68 3.81 -9.40
C GLN A 118 13.13 3.37 -9.57
N LYS A 119 13.69 2.59 -8.62
CA LYS A 119 15.04 2.04 -8.75
C LYS A 119 15.15 1.03 -9.89
N CYS A 120 14.13 0.20 -10.13
CA CYS A 120 14.07 -0.66 -11.31
C CYS A 120 14.10 0.16 -12.62
N ARG A 121 13.33 1.25 -12.70
CA ARG A 121 13.30 2.15 -13.86
C ARG A 121 14.66 2.81 -14.14
N LEU A 122 15.46 3.09 -13.11
CA LEU A 122 16.82 3.60 -13.28
C LEU A 122 17.78 2.56 -13.89
N HIS A 123 17.48 1.27 -13.74
CA HIS A 123 18.25 0.16 -14.30
C HIS A 123 17.67 -0.38 -15.60
N ARG A 124 16.70 0.32 -16.21
CA ARG A 124 16.10 -0.09 -17.49
C ARG A 124 17.10 -0.12 -18.65
N ASN A 125 18.23 0.58 -18.52
CA ASN A 125 19.32 0.58 -19.50
C ASN A 125 20.05 -0.78 -19.58
N LEU A 126 19.79 -1.70 -18.65
CA LEU A 126 20.28 -3.08 -18.72
C LEU A 126 19.57 -3.91 -19.81
N VAL A 127 18.45 -3.42 -20.36
CA VAL A 127 17.60 -4.11 -21.34
C VAL A 127 17.18 -3.15 -22.46
N THR A 128 16.61 -3.67 -23.55
CA THR A 128 16.01 -2.83 -24.59
C THR A 128 14.70 -2.21 -24.13
N LYS A 129 14.21 -1.20 -24.87
CA LYS A 129 12.93 -0.54 -24.57
C LYS A 129 11.76 -1.52 -24.64
N GLU A 130 11.76 -2.41 -25.62
CA GLU A 130 10.72 -3.42 -25.85
C GLU A 130 10.70 -4.43 -24.70
N GLN A 131 11.89 -4.87 -24.27
CA GLN A 131 12.04 -5.75 -23.11
C GLN A 131 11.57 -5.08 -21.82
N TRP A 132 11.91 -3.80 -21.63
CA TRP A 132 11.47 -3.04 -20.46
C TRP A 132 9.95 -2.96 -20.35
N VAL A 133 9.22 -2.80 -21.46
CA VAL A 133 7.75 -2.79 -21.43
C VAL A 133 7.19 -4.10 -20.86
N SER A 134 7.74 -5.25 -21.28
CA SER A 134 7.35 -6.54 -20.73
C SER A 134 7.74 -6.68 -19.27
N ILE A 135 8.98 -6.32 -18.91
CA ILE A 135 9.50 -6.42 -17.53
C ILE A 135 8.68 -5.55 -16.57
N ASP A 136 8.40 -4.30 -16.93
CA ASP A 136 7.60 -3.39 -16.10
C ASP A 136 6.19 -3.96 -15.88
N ALA A 137 5.55 -4.49 -16.93
CA ALA A 137 4.25 -5.15 -16.81
C ALA A 137 4.29 -6.38 -15.89
N ASP A 138 5.30 -7.24 -16.06
CA ASP A 138 5.49 -8.44 -15.25
C ASP A 138 5.68 -8.09 -13.76
N ILE A 139 6.49 -7.06 -13.44
CA ILE A 139 6.70 -6.60 -12.05
C ILE A 139 5.36 -6.11 -11.47
N HIS A 140 4.58 -5.34 -12.22
CA HIS A 140 3.26 -4.87 -11.75
C HIS A 140 2.28 -6.04 -11.53
N ALA A 141 2.35 -7.11 -12.32
CA ALA A 141 1.49 -8.27 -12.14
C ALA A 141 1.82 -9.02 -10.83
N VAL A 142 3.10 -9.36 -10.62
CA VAL A 142 3.52 -10.08 -9.40
C VAL A 142 3.36 -9.23 -8.14
N GLN A 143 3.42 -7.89 -8.26
CA GLN A 143 3.15 -6.95 -7.17
C GLN A 143 1.76 -7.16 -6.54
N LEU A 144 0.78 -7.59 -7.34
CA LEU A 144 -0.59 -7.85 -6.90
C LEU A 144 -0.75 -9.21 -6.21
N SER A 145 0.34 -9.94 -5.94
CA SER A 145 0.28 -11.18 -5.17
C SER A 145 -0.30 -10.89 -3.80
N PHE A 146 -1.30 -11.66 -3.38
CA PHE A 146 -2.07 -11.42 -2.16
C PHE A 146 -1.58 -12.22 -0.95
N SER A 147 -0.58 -13.08 -1.12
CA SER A 147 0.07 -13.84 -0.03
C SER A 147 1.53 -14.13 -0.36
N ASP A 148 2.33 -14.46 0.66
CA ASP A 148 3.73 -14.87 0.51
C ASP A 148 3.87 -16.09 -0.43
N ASP A 149 2.95 -17.06 -0.33
CA ASP A 149 2.96 -18.28 -1.16
C ASP A 149 2.71 -17.97 -2.65
N VAL A 150 1.71 -17.13 -2.95
CA VAL A 150 1.42 -16.70 -4.33
C VAL A 150 2.57 -15.88 -4.88
N PHE A 151 3.17 -15.00 -4.06
CA PHE A 151 4.30 -14.19 -4.47
C PHE A 151 5.52 -15.04 -4.81
N ASN A 152 5.91 -15.97 -3.93
CA ASN A 152 7.09 -16.81 -4.15
C ASN A 152 6.95 -17.65 -5.42
N ARG A 153 5.81 -18.32 -5.62
CA ARG A 153 5.56 -19.10 -6.85
C ARG A 153 5.56 -18.23 -8.10
N GLY A 154 4.97 -17.04 -8.03
CA GLY A 154 4.99 -16.07 -9.13
C GLY A 154 6.40 -15.58 -9.46
N ILE A 155 7.23 -15.34 -8.44
CA ILE A 155 8.64 -14.95 -8.60
C ILE A 155 9.48 -16.06 -9.23
N ASP A 156 9.29 -17.32 -8.84
CA ASP A 156 10.02 -18.44 -9.43
C ASP A 156 9.76 -18.53 -10.95
N LEU A 157 8.50 -18.44 -11.35
CA LEU A 157 8.09 -18.40 -12.77
C LEU A 157 8.62 -17.16 -13.50
N LEU A 158 8.65 -16.01 -12.82
CA LEU A 158 9.16 -14.76 -13.37
C LEU A 158 10.67 -14.83 -13.65
N ILE A 159 11.44 -15.35 -12.68
CA ILE A 159 12.88 -15.54 -12.81
C ILE A 159 13.17 -16.53 -13.94
N GLN A 160 12.39 -17.61 -14.07
CA GLN A 160 12.50 -18.54 -15.19
C GLN A 160 12.26 -17.84 -16.54
N LYS A 161 11.19 -17.04 -16.66
CA LYS A 161 10.86 -16.25 -17.87
C LYS A 161 12.02 -15.32 -18.25
N TRP A 162 12.57 -14.57 -17.30
CA TRP A 162 13.62 -13.59 -17.58
C TRP A 162 15.02 -14.19 -17.70
N SER A 163 15.27 -15.38 -17.16
CA SER A 163 16.55 -16.09 -17.30
C SER A 163 16.66 -16.84 -18.63
N ALA A 164 15.57 -17.01 -19.37
CA ALA A 164 15.53 -17.73 -20.63
C ALA A 164 16.36 -17.08 -21.75
N THR A 165 16.67 -15.77 -21.64
CA THR A 165 17.50 -15.08 -22.64
C THR A 165 18.67 -14.33 -21.98
N PRO A 166 19.87 -14.33 -22.59
CA PRO A 166 20.99 -13.52 -22.09
C PRO A 166 20.68 -12.02 -22.01
N ALA A 167 19.76 -11.53 -22.84
CA ALA A 167 19.41 -10.13 -22.91
C ALA A 167 18.67 -9.62 -21.66
N THR A 168 17.79 -10.45 -21.07
CA THR A 168 17.05 -10.12 -19.85
C THR A 168 17.76 -10.58 -18.58
N LYS A 169 18.73 -11.50 -18.69
CA LYS A 169 19.46 -12.07 -17.55
C LYS A 169 20.15 -11.03 -16.66
N LYS A 170 20.82 -10.02 -17.25
CA LYS A 170 21.51 -8.99 -16.45
C LYS A 170 20.57 -8.22 -15.52
N PHE A 171 19.38 -7.88 -16.02
CA PHE A 171 18.37 -7.23 -15.21
C PHE A 171 17.78 -8.19 -14.18
N SER A 172 17.54 -9.45 -14.56
CA SER A 172 17.07 -10.49 -13.65
C SER A 172 18.02 -10.70 -12.47
N ASP A 173 19.33 -10.81 -12.71
CA ASP A 173 20.35 -10.96 -11.67
C ASP A 173 20.32 -9.77 -10.69
N TYR A 174 20.25 -8.53 -11.22
CA TYR A 174 20.08 -7.32 -10.41
C TYR A 174 18.80 -7.37 -9.57
N PHE A 175 17.68 -7.74 -10.19
CA PHE A 175 16.38 -7.75 -9.56
C PHE A 175 16.32 -8.77 -8.42
N VAL A 176 16.87 -9.96 -8.61
CA VAL A 176 16.94 -11.03 -7.60
C VAL A 176 17.81 -10.61 -6.42
N ASP A 177 19.01 -10.08 -6.66
CA ASP A 177 19.91 -9.64 -5.59
C ASP A 177 19.28 -8.53 -4.73
N GLN A 178 18.64 -7.54 -5.35
CA GLN A 178 18.13 -6.37 -4.64
C GLN A 178 16.74 -6.58 -4.04
N TRP A 179 15.80 -7.09 -4.84
CA TRP A 179 14.37 -7.01 -4.53
C TRP A 179 13.74 -8.33 -4.15
N ILE A 180 14.47 -9.44 -4.26
CA ILE A 180 14.03 -10.76 -3.79
C ILE A 180 14.87 -11.21 -2.60
N THR A 181 16.18 -10.96 -2.63
CA THR A 181 17.09 -11.40 -1.57
C THR A 181 17.17 -10.39 -0.42
N LYS A 182 17.44 -9.11 -0.74
CA LYS A 182 17.69 -8.08 0.31
C LYS A 182 16.41 -7.46 0.86
N LEU A 183 15.45 -7.11 -0.01
CA LEU A 183 14.23 -6.37 0.36
C LEU A 183 12.97 -6.95 -0.31
N PRO A 184 12.53 -8.18 0.03
CA PRO A 184 11.45 -8.90 -0.70
C PRO A 184 10.02 -8.35 -0.51
N TYR A 185 9.77 -7.58 0.54
CA TYR A 185 8.41 -7.28 0.98
C TYR A 185 7.85 -5.99 0.35
N TRP A 186 7.58 -6.00 -0.96
CA TRP A 186 7.04 -4.86 -1.74
C TRP A 186 5.71 -5.14 -2.47
N TYR A 187 5.18 -6.36 -2.34
CA TYR A 187 3.90 -6.78 -2.92
C TYR A 187 2.73 -6.55 -1.95
N GLU A 188 1.50 -6.53 -2.46
CA GLU A 188 0.29 -6.18 -1.67
C GLU A 188 0.00 -7.17 -0.53
N GLY A 189 0.26 -8.46 -0.75
CA GLY A 189 0.11 -9.52 0.23
C GLY A 189 1.10 -9.47 1.40
N ALA A 190 2.22 -8.75 1.26
CA ALA A 190 3.27 -8.73 2.27
C ALA A 190 2.80 -8.07 3.58
N ALA A 191 1.84 -7.14 3.49
CA ALA A 191 1.12 -6.54 4.61
C ALA A 191 -0.33 -6.31 4.18
N PHE A 192 -1.10 -7.39 4.06
CA PHE A 192 -2.45 -7.37 3.51
C PHE A 192 -3.37 -6.34 4.19
N GLY A 193 -4.05 -5.51 3.40
CA GLY A 193 -4.93 -4.45 3.91
C GLY A 193 -4.19 -3.18 4.37
N LYS A 194 -2.87 -3.11 4.21
CA LYS A 194 -2.03 -1.97 4.60
C LYS A 194 -1.38 -1.33 3.36
N PRO A 195 -0.92 -0.07 3.45
CA PRO A 195 -0.22 0.60 2.36
C PRO A 195 1.03 -0.14 1.93
N SER A 196 1.17 -0.37 0.63
CA SER A 196 2.41 -0.82 -0.02
C SER A 196 3.34 0.34 -0.40
N THR A 197 2.87 1.59 -0.29
CA THR A 197 3.66 2.81 -0.55
C THR A 197 3.68 3.74 0.66
N ASN A 198 4.72 4.58 0.72
CA ASN A 198 4.84 5.66 1.70
C ASN A 198 4.28 7.00 1.17
N ASN A 199 3.39 7.00 0.17
CA ASN A 199 2.85 8.22 -0.45
C ASN A 199 2.18 9.17 0.58
N GLY A 200 1.58 8.60 1.64
CA GLY A 200 1.01 9.41 2.72
C GLY A 200 2.09 10.21 3.46
N CYS A 201 3.31 9.67 3.57
CA CYS A 201 4.43 10.41 4.11
C CYS A 201 4.92 11.51 3.18
N GLU A 202 4.97 11.28 1.86
CA GLU A 202 5.35 12.33 0.90
C GLU A 202 4.35 13.48 0.91
N SER A 203 3.06 13.16 0.95
CA SER A 203 1.98 14.15 1.11
C SER A 203 2.15 14.95 2.40
N MET A 204 2.53 14.29 3.50
CA MET A 204 2.78 14.99 4.74
C MET A 204 4.05 15.85 4.69
N ASN A 205 5.14 15.34 4.12
CA ASN A 205 6.37 16.11 3.91
C ASN A 205 6.05 17.39 3.11
N ALA A 206 5.12 17.32 2.15
CA ALA A 206 4.62 18.50 1.45
C ALA A 206 3.88 19.48 2.38
N ILE A 207 3.04 19.00 3.31
CA ILE A 207 2.38 19.83 4.34
C ILE A 207 3.39 20.50 5.27
N ILE A 208 4.41 19.77 5.73
CA ILE A 208 5.50 20.31 6.57
C ILE A 208 6.21 21.44 5.83
N LYS A 209 6.54 21.19 4.56
CA LYS A 209 7.16 22.17 3.66
C LYS A 209 6.25 23.39 3.44
N GLN A 210 4.96 23.20 3.22
CA GLN A 210 4.06 24.30 2.84
C GLN A 210 3.51 25.11 4.02
N LYS A 211 3.15 24.47 5.14
CA LYS A 211 2.43 25.11 6.25
C LYS A 211 3.37 25.54 7.39
N TYR A 212 4.37 24.72 7.72
CA TYR A 212 5.16 24.92 8.94
C TYR A 212 6.51 25.59 8.68
N THR A 213 7.22 25.12 7.64
CA THR A 213 8.53 25.66 7.29
C THR A 213 8.47 26.71 6.17
N LEU A 214 7.32 26.84 5.49
CA LEU A 214 7.14 27.74 4.34
C LEU A 214 8.22 27.56 3.26
N ARG A 215 8.69 26.32 3.09
CA ARG A 215 9.80 25.89 2.22
C ARG A 215 11.14 26.55 2.55
N ASN A 216 11.27 27.19 3.71
CA ASN A 216 12.50 27.79 4.17
C ASN A 216 13.36 26.77 4.94
N LYS A 217 14.68 26.86 4.76
CA LYS A 217 15.65 26.16 5.61
C LYS A 217 15.71 26.87 6.96
N LEU A 218 15.27 26.19 8.01
CA LEU A 218 15.28 26.73 9.38
C LEU A 218 16.52 26.23 10.14
N HIS A 219 17.11 27.11 10.95
CA HIS A 219 18.05 26.69 11.97
C HIS A 219 17.35 25.81 13.02
N LEU A 220 18.10 24.94 13.68
CA LEU A 220 17.53 23.97 14.63
C LEU A 220 16.68 24.63 15.74
N SER A 221 17.13 25.76 16.27
CA SER A 221 16.40 26.53 17.30
C SER A 221 15.05 27.06 16.81
N ALA A 222 14.92 27.39 15.52
CA ALA A 222 13.67 27.81 14.91
C ALA A 222 12.83 26.63 14.40
N PHE A 223 13.47 25.51 14.09
CA PHE A 223 12.83 24.30 13.58
C PHE A 223 12.08 23.52 14.67
N LEU A 224 12.69 23.35 15.85
CA LEU A 224 12.08 22.59 16.96
C LEU A 224 10.70 23.13 17.38
N PRO A 225 10.51 24.45 17.60
CA PRO A 225 9.19 25.00 17.93
C PRO A 225 8.15 24.77 16.82
N LYS A 226 8.58 24.73 15.54
CA LYS A 226 7.67 24.44 14.42
C LYS A 226 7.23 22.98 14.40
N MET A 227 8.10 22.05 14.78
CA MET A 227 7.74 20.63 14.89
C MET A 227 6.84 20.38 16.10
N GLU A 228 7.08 21.06 17.21
CA GLU A 228 6.20 21.01 18.38
C GLU A 228 4.80 21.55 18.04
N GLN A 229 4.73 22.75 17.44
CA GLN A 229 3.46 23.32 16.96
C GLN A 229 2.72 22.36 16.02
N MET A 230 3.45 21.73 15.09
CA MET A 230 2.90 20.77 14.15
C MET A 230 2.32 19.53 14.84
N LEU A 231 3.02 18.97 15.83
CA LEU A 231 2.53 17.83 16.61
C LEU A 231 1.28 18.22 17.44
N THR A 232 1.26 19.42 18.03
CA THR A 232 0.09 19.95 18.75
C THR A 232 -1.12 20.09 17.84
N ASP A 233 -0.99 20.78 16.69
CA ASP A 233 -2.05 20.95 15.70
C ASP A 233 -2.67 19.58 15.31
N TRP A 234 -1.83 18.57 15.10
CA TRP A 234 -2.28 17.23 14.70
C TRP A 234 -2.91 16.43 15.83
N SER A 235 -2.42 16.61 17.05
CA SER A 235 -3.02 16.03 18.25
C SER A 235 -4.45 16.57 18.44
N GLU A 236 -4.61 17.89 18.38
CA GLU A 236 -5.92 18.56 18.49
C GLU A 236 -6.87 18.15 17.35
N ALA A 237 -6.38 18.11 16.11
CA ALA A 237 -7.18 17.65 14.97
C ALA A 237 -7.58 16.16 15.10
N SER A 238 -6.80 15.35 15.80
CA SER A 238 -7.12 13.94 16.03
C SER A 238 -8.17 13.73 17.11
N ILE A 239 -8.36 14.69 18.02
CA ILE A 239 -9.47 14.69 18.98
C ILE A 239 -10.80 14.97 18.25
N SER A 240 -10.80 15.97 17.37
CA SER A 240 -12.00 16.34 16.60
C SER A 240 -12.33 15.35 15.48
N SER A 241 -11.32 14.65 14.94
CA SER A 241 -11.49 13.61 13.93
C SER A 241 -10.70 12.35 14.32
N PRO A 242 -11.27 11.47 15.16
CA PRO A 242 -10.60 10.26 15.61
C PRO A 242 -10.29 9.33 14.43
N PHE A 243 -9.38 8.37 14.65
CA PHE A 243 -9.12 7.33 13.64
C PHE A 243 -10.42 6.58 13.36
N ALA A 244 -10.79 6.51 12.09
CA ALA A 244 -11.90 5.69 11.66
C ALA A 244 -11.60 4.21 11.97
N THR A 245 -12.53 3.58 12.69
CA THR A 245 -12.47 2.17 13.10
C THR A 245 -13.09 1.25 12.06
N ALA A 246 -13.82 1.80 11.09
CA ALA A 246 -14.46 1.09 10.00
C ALA A 246 -14.28 1.85 8.68
N THR A 247 -14.27 1.11 7.57
CA THR A 247 -14.21 1.70 6.24
C THR A 247 -15.55 2.33 5.89
N SER A 248 -15.55 3.61 5.51
CA SER A 248 -16.72 4.28 4.95
C SER A 248 -16.92 3.90 3.49
N ILE A 249 -18.15 3.51 3.11
CA ILE A 249 -18.51 3.24 1.72
C ILE A 249 -19.00 4.54 1.09
N SER A 250 -18.33 5.00 0.03
CA SER A 250 -18.76 6.19 -0.70
C SER A 250 -20.00 5.90 -1.56
N PRO A 251 -20.83 6.93 -1.90
CA PRO A 251 -21.99 6.73 -2.77
C PRO A 251 -21.65 6.10 -4.12
N ASP A 252 -20.53 6.49 -4.73
CA ASP A 252 -20.06 5.91 -6.00
C ASP A 252 -19.67 4.43 -5.84
N MET A 253 -19.02 4.08 -4.72
CA MET A 253 -18.67 2.69 -4.41
C MET A 253 -19.92 1.85 -4.17
N GLU A 254 -20.91 2.37 -3.43
CA GLU A 254 -22.20 1.73 -3.21
C GLU A 254 -22.91 1.46 -4.54
N LEU A 255 -22.99 2.45 -5.43
CA LEU A 255 -23.60 2.31 -6.74
C LEU A 255 -22.92 1.23 -7.60
N HIS A 256 -21.58 1.22 -7.64
CA HIS A 256 -20.83 0.21 -8.37
C HIS A 256 -21.00 -1.19 -7.78
N ALA A 257 -21.05 -1.30 -6.45
CA ALA A 257 -21.29 -2.55 -5.74
C ALA A 257 -22.70 -3.08 -6.00
N TYR A 258 -23.71 -2.21 -5.97
CA TYR A 258 -25.10 -2.57 -6.27
C TYR A 258 -25.24 -3.08 -7.71
N LYS A 259 -24.71 -2.32 -8.70
CA LYS A 259 -24.70 -2.74 -10.11
C LYS A 259 -24.02 -4.10 -10.29
N TRP A 260 -22.88 -4.31 -9.62
CA TRP A 260 -22.20 -5.59 -9.66
C TRP A 260 -23.02 -6.72 -9.02
N SER A 261 -23.63 -6.49 -7.86
CA SER A 261 -24.43 -7.48 -7.13
C SER A 261 -25.67 -7.95 -7.89
N VAL A 262 -26.25 -7.08 -8.74
CA VAL A 262 -27.39 -7.43 -9.59
C VAL A 262 -26.92 -8.17 -10.86
N SER A 263 -25.69 -7.88 -11.33
CA SER A 263 -25.14 -8.49 -12.55
C SER A 263 -24.48 -9.85 -12.34
N ILE A 264 -24.00 -10.14 -11.13
CA ILE A 264 -23.28 -11.38 -10.83
C ILE A 264 -24.26 -12.55 -10.77
N ASN A 265 -23.93 -13.64 -11.45
CA ASN A 265 -24.69 -14.88 -11.31
C ASN A 265 -24.32 -15.55 -9.98
N ARG A 266 -25.33 -15.83 -9.15
CA ARG A 266 -25.12 -16.41 -7.81
C ARG A 266 -24.51 -17.81 -7.86
N SER A 267 -24.71 -18.57 -8.94
CA SER A 267 -24.07 -19.88 -9.11
C SER A 267 -22.55 -19.78 -9.28
N ASP A 268 -22.04 -18.61 -9.65
CA ASP A 268 -20.61 -18.38 -9.89
C ASP A 268 -19.90 -17.87 -8.62
N ILE A 269 -20.61 -17.79 -7.49
CA ILE A 269 -20.03 -17.44 -6.20
C ILE A 269 -19.68 -18.74 -5.49
N LEU A 270 -18.40 -19.09 -5.50
CA LEU A 270 -17.91 -20.29 -4.83
C LEU A 270 -17.52 -19.97 -3.39
N HIS A 271 -18.17 -20.62 -2.42
CA HIS A 271 -17.69 -20.61 -1.04
C HIS A 271 -16.41 -21.42 -0.93
N TRP A 272 -15.41 -20.91 -0.21
CA TRP A 272 -14.16 -21.64 0.01
C TRP A 272 -13.95 -21.98 1.49
N PHE A 273 -13.74 -20.99 2.36
CA PHE A 273 -13.55 -21.21 3.81
C PHE A 273 -13.93 -19.98 4.63
N ASN A 274 -14.42 -20.20 5.85
CA ASN A 274 -14.85 -19.12 6.75
C ASN A 274 -15.80 -18.14 6.01
N THR A 275 -15.45 -16.85 5.97
CA THR A 275 -16.19 -15.79 5.27
C THR A 275 -15.62 -15.47 3.89
N PHE A 276 -14.79 -16.34 3.30
CA PHE A 276 -14.19 -16.13 1.99
C PHE A 276 -14.93 -16.85 0.85
N TYR A 277 -15.07 -16.12 -0.25
CA TYR A 277 -15.71 -16.54 -1.48
C TYR A 277 -14.79 -16.27 -2.67
N VAL A 278 -14.84 -17.11 -3.69
CA VAL A 278 -14.17 -16.91 -4.97
C VAL A 278 -15.22 -16.45 -5.98
N VAL A 279 -14.98 -15.31 -6.62
CA VAL A 279 -15.88 -14.74 -7.62
C VAL A 279 -15.14 -14.50 -8.95
N PRO A 280 -15.80 -14.69 -10.10
CA PRO A 280 -15.17 -14.44 -11.38
C PRO A 280 -14.89 -12.95 -11.61
N SER A 281 -13.81 -12.66 -12.32
CA SER A 281 -13.59 -11.34 -12.92
C SER A 281 -14.47 -11.15 -14.16
N SER A 282 -14.53 -9.92 -14.65
CA SER A 282 -15.20 -9.61 -15.94
C SER A 282 -14.49 -10.21 -17.16
N THR A 283 -13.25 -10.68 -17.00
CA THR A 283 -12.40 -11.23 -18.05
C THR A 283 -12.09 -12.70 -17.79
N THR A 284 -12.86 -13.38 -16.94
CA THR A 284 -12.54 -14.75 -16.54
C THR A 284 -12.58 -15.69 -17.73
N THR A 285 -11.57 -16.56 -17.82
CA THR A 285 -11.50 -17.66 -18.78
C THR A 285 -11.70 -19.03 -18.11
N ILE A 286 -11.66 -19.06 -16.77
CA ILE A 286 -11.79 -20.27 -15.96
C ILE A 286 -12.88 -20.11 -14.91
N THR A 287 -13.43 -21.22 -14.41
CA THR A 287 -14.42 -21.21 -13.34
C THR A 287 -13.75 -20.98 -11.98
N PRO A 288 -14.47 -20.47 -10.97
CA PRO A 288 -13.97 -20.35 -9.61
C PRO A 288 -13.42 -21.65 -9.00
N SER A 289 -13.99 -22.81 -9.37
CA SER A 289 -13.51 -24.11 -8.92
C SER A 289 -12.13 -24.44 -9.49
N VAL A 290 -11.96 -24.30 -10.81
CA VAL A 290 -10.67 -24.50 -11.49
C VAL A 290 -9.63 -23.52 -10.97
N TRP A 291 -10.01 -22.27 -10.73
CA TRP A 291 -9.13 -21.27 -10.14
C TRP A 291 -8.60 -21.71 -8.78
N LEU A 292 -9.48 -22.25 -7.93
CA LEU A 292 -9.12 -22.71 -6.59
C LEU A 292 -8.27 -23.98 -6.62
N ASP A 293 -8.50 -24.88 -7.58
CA ASP A 293 -7.68 -26.08 -7.75
C ASP A 293 -6.26 -25.73 -8.23
N LEU A 294 -6.11 -24.76 -9.13
CA LEU A 294 -4.80 -24.22 -9.52
C LEU A 294 -4.10 -23.52 -8.36
N TYR A 295 -4.83 -22.77 -7.54
CA TYR A 295 -4.29 -22.17 -6.31
C TYR A 295 -3.72 -23.24 -5.37
N ARG A 296 -4.47 -24.33 -5.17
CA ARG A 296 -4.07 -25.46 -4.29
C ARG A 296 -2.89 -26.24 -4.85
N SER A 297 -2.87 -26.51 -6.15
CA SER A 297 -1.77 -27.23 -6.79
C SER A 297 -0.50 -26.39 -6.82
N GLY A 298 -0.64 -25.07 -7.00
CA GLY A 298 0.48 -24.15 -7.15
C GLY A 298 1.25 -24.31 -8.45
N GLN A 299 0.65 -24.98 -9.44
CA GLN A 299 1.31 -25.33 -10.68
C GLN A 299 0.72 -24.50 -11.81
N TRP A 300 1.55 -23.58 -12.32
CA TRP A 300 1.33 -22.88 -13.57
C TRP A 300 2.46 -23.24 -14.53
N ALA A 301 2.15 -23.41 -15.83
CA ALA A 301 3.15 -23.81 -16.80
C ALA A 301 4.12 -22.68 -17.17
N SER A 302 3.67 -21.43 -17.04
CA SER A 302 4.46 -20.23 -17.31
C SER A 302 4.05 -19.08 -16.40
N PHE A 303 4.87 -18.02 -16.37
CA PHE A 303 4.50 -16.77 -15.69
C PHE A 303 3.25 -16.13 -16.31
N ASP A 304 3.05 -16.25 -17.62
CA ASP A 304 1.88 -15.67 -18.29
C ASP A 304 0.58 -16.42 -17.88
N ASP A 305 0.67 -17.75 -17.68
CA ASP A 305 -0.44 -18.54 -17.12
C ASP A 305 -0.75 -18.14 -15.67
N PHE A 306 0.28 -17.85 -14.88
CA PHE A 306 0.13 -17.31 -13.53
C PHE A 306 -0.62 -15.97 -13.55
N VAL A 307 -0.23 -15.03 -14.42
CA VAL A 307 -0.91 -13.72 -14.54
C VAL A 307 -2.36 -13.88 -15.02
N ALA A 308 -2.61 -14.76 -15.98
CA ALA A 308 -3.96 -15.07 -16.45
C ALA A 308 -4.83 -15.65 -15.32
N TRP A 309 -4.28 -16.60 -14.55
CA TRP A 309 -4.96 -17.15 -13.36
C TRP A 309 -5.25 -16.05 -12.35
N GLN A 310 -4.24 -15.25 -11.97
CA GLN A 310 -4.36 -14.21 -10.94
C GLN A 310 -5.41 -13.16 -11.28
N THR A 311 -5.64 -12.89 -12.57
CA THR A 311 -6.62 -11.90 -13.04
C THR A 311 -8.00 -12.49 -13.36
N SER A 312 -8.14 -13.81 -13.37
CA SER A 312 -9.39 -14.46 -13.77
C SER A 312 -10.45 -14.51 -12.66
N CYS A 313 -10.08 -14.72 -11.40
CA CYS A 313 -11.01 -14.71 -10.26
C CYS A 313 -10.44 -13.92 -9.07
N TRP A 314 -11.32 -13.52 -8.16
CA TRP A 314 -10.98 -12.79 -6.95
C TRP A 314 -11.42 -13.55 -5.72
N LEU A 315 -10.55 -13.59 -4.72
CA LEU A 315 -10.88 -14.02 -3.37
C LEU A 315 -11.44 -12.81 -2.62
N VAL A 316 -12.62 -12.97 -2.01
CA VAL A 316 -13.38 -11.86 -1.43
C VAL A 316 -13.93 -12.28 -0.08
N SER A 317 -13.73 -11.44 0.93
CA SER A 317 -14.48 -11.51 2.18
C SER A 317 -15.43 -10.31 2.24
N PRO A 318 -16.76 -10.53 2.43
CA PRO A 318 -17.75 -9.47 2.37
C PRO A 318 -17.42 -8.32 3.32
N LEU A 319 -17.48 -7.09 2.81
CA LEU A 319 -17.22 -5.83 3.53
C LEU A 319 -15.83 -5.69 4.17
N THR A 320 -14.93 -6.65 4.00
CA THR A 320 -13.61 -6.62 4.65
C THR A 320 -12.47 -6.52 3.63
N SER A 321 -12.45 -7.37 2.60
CA SER A 321 -11.29 -7.48 1.72
C SER A 321 -11.58 -8.13 0.37
N CYS A 322 -10.72 -7.87 -0.60
CA CYS A 322 -10.78 -8.47 -1.93
C CYS A 322 -9.40 -8.49 -2.60
N THR A 323 -9.05 -9.57 -3.30
CA THR A 323 -7.78 -9.70 -4.02
C THR A 323 -7.80 -9.11 -5.44
N CYS A 324 -8.89 -8.45 -5.85
CA CYS A 324 -8.86 -7.69 -7.10
C CYS A 324 -7.90 -6.49 -7.00
N PRO A 325 -7.37 -5.97 -8.11
CA PRO A 325 -6.39 -4.87 -8.07
C PRO A 325 -6.87 -3.64 -7.29
N ILE A 326 -8.17 -3.31 -7.42
CA ILE A 326 -8.79 -2.22 -6.65
C ILE A 326 -8.85 -2.55 -5.16
N GLY A 327 -9.25 -3.77 -4.80
CA GLY A 327 -9.35 -4.22 -3.41
C GLY A 327 -7.99 -4.25 -2.71
N LEU A 328 -6.95 -4.70 -3.39
CA LEU A 328 -5.58 -4.72 -2.85
C LEU A 328 -5.04 -3.29 -2.66
N LYS A 329 -5.18 -2.43 -3.68
CA LYS A 329 -4.59 -1.07 -3.67
C LYS A 329 -5.38 -0.04 -2.87
N GLN A 330 -6.70 -0.16 -2.85
CA GLN A 330 -7.63 0.81 -2.26
C GLN A 330 -8.39 0.26 -1.05
N TYR A 331 -8.17 -1.01 -0.68
CA TYR A 331 -8.72 -1.68 0.50
C TYR A 331 -10.24 -1.83 0.52
N THR A 332 -10.94 -1.28 -0.47
CA THR A 332 -12.38 -1.39 -0.65
C THR A 332 -12.69 -1.41 -2.13
N CYS A 333 -13.54 -2.34 -2.53
CA CYS A 333 -13.95 -2.47 -3.92
C CYS A 333 -15.40 -2.94 -4.03
N LYS A 334 -15.95 -2.80 -5.24
CA LYS A 334 -17.31 -3.21 -5.57
C LYS A 334 -17.60 -4.68 -5.24
N HIS A 335 -16.62 -5.58 -5.28
CA HIS A 335 -16.81 -7.01 -4.99
C HIS A 335 -17.05 -7.25 -3.50
N SER A 336 -16.22 -6.66 -2.63
CA SER A 336 -16.36 -6.79 -1.17
C SER A 336 -17.69 -6.22 -0.66
N VAL A 337 -18.06 -5.02 -1.12
CA VAL A 337 -19.35 -4.40 -0.78
C VAL A 337 -20.51 -5.12 -1.45
N GLY A 338 -20.33 -5.52 -2.71
CA GLY A 338 -21.34 -6.23 -3.49
C GLY A 338 -21.71 -7.58 -2.89
N LEU A 339 -20.75 -8.36 -2.39
CA LEU A 339 -21.05 -9.59 -1.65
C LEU A 339 -21.79 -9.28 -0.34
N GLY A 340 -21.45 -8.16 0.31
CA GLY A 340 -22.22 -7.66 1.46
C GLY A 340 -23.68 -7.44 1.11
N ILE A 341 -23.99 -6.90 -0.07
CA ILE A 341 -25.37 -6.75 -0.57
C ILE A 341 -26.00 -8.12 -0.87
N VAL A 342 -25.31 -9.00 -1.58
CA VAL A 342 -25.80 -10.34 -1.98
C VAL A 342 -26.20 -11.19 -0.77
N PHE A 343 -25.42 -11.09 0.31
CA PHE A 343 -25.64 -11.81 1.58
C PHE A 343 -26.41 -11.00 2.62
N ASN A 344 -26.99 -9.85 2.25
CA ASN A 344 -27.80 -9.00 3.13
C ASN A 344 -27.06 -8.50 4.39
N LEU A 345 -25.73 -8.35 4.31
CA LEU A 345 -24.86 -7.76 5.33
C LEU A 345 -24.75 -6.24 5.19
N TYR A 346 -25.16 -5.69 4.04
CA TYR A 346 -25.16 -4.26 3.76
C TYR A 346 -26.47 -3.84 3.08
N GLN A 347 -27.12 -2.81 3.62
CA GLN A 347 -28.36 -2.26 3.08
C GLN A 347 -28.06 -1.09 2.15
N VAL A 348 -28.37 -1.27 0.86
CA VAL A 348 -28.21 -0.22 -0.15
C VAL A 348 -29.20 0.92 0.10
N THR A 349 -28.72 2.16 0.07
CA THR A 349 -29.55 3.35 0.23
C THR A 349 -30.61 3.48 -0.88
N ASP A 350 -31.76 4.07 -0.55
CA ASP A 350 -32.86 4.26 -1.51
C ASP A 350 -32.44 5.12 -2.71
N LYS A 351 -31.57 6.11 -2.48
CA LYS A 351 -31.02 6.95 -3.54
C LYS A 351 -30.31 6.11 -4.61
N THR A 352 -29.50 5.14 -4.19
CA THR A 352 -28.76 4.24 -5.08
C THR A 352 -29.70 3.25 -5.80
N ARG A 353 -30.76 2.76 -5.12
CA ARG A 353 -31.77 1.88 -5.74
C ARG A 353 -32.57 2.58 -6.84
N CYS A 354 -32.81 3.89 -6.68
CA CYS A 354 -33.55 4.72 -7.63
C CYS A 354 -32.72 5.15 -8.85
N GLU A 355 -31.42 4.89 -8.89
CA GLU A 355 -30.63 5.18 -10.09
C GLU A 355 -30.93 4.16 -11.21
N PRO A 356 -31.31 4.63 -12.42
CA PRO A 356 -31.68 3.72 -13.49
C PRO A 356 -30.51 2.82 -13.89
N LEU A 357 -30.73 1.51 -13.78
CA LEU A 357 -29.85 0.44 -14.25
C LEU A 357 -29.96 0.33 -15.78
N GLY A 358 -29.50 1.34 -16.51
CA GLY A 358 -29.55 1.28 -17.97
C GLY A 358 -29.43 2.61 -18.69
N LYS A 359 -28.61 2.61 -19.74
CA LYS A 359 -28.23 3.71 -20.65
C LYS A 359 -27.24 4.72 -20.06
N ARG A 360 -25.98 4.57 -20.47
CA ARG A 360 -25.04 5.70 -20.62
C ARG A 360 -25.85 6.86 -21.20
N LYS A 361 -25.99 7.97 -20.47
CA LYS A 361 -26.41 9.22 -21.10
C LYS A 361 -25.40 9.47 -22.22
N GLY A 362 -25.87 9.47 -23.48
CA GLY A 362 -25.03 9.89 -24.59
C GLY A 362 -24.40 11.25 -24.24
N LYS A 363 -23.19 11.52 -24.73
CA LYS A 363 -22.54 12.83 -24.56
C LYS A 363 -23.44 13.92 -25.15
N GLY A 364 -24.38 14.41 -24.35
CA GLY A 364 -25.23 15.52 -24.70
C GLY A 364 -24.40 16.78 -24.69
N ARG A 365 -24.44 17.53 -25.80
CA ARG A 365 -23.89 18.89 -25.89
C ARG A 365 -24.30 19.68 -24.63
N PRO A 366 -23.38 20.38 -23.95
CA PRO A 366 -23.74 21.22 -22.80
C PRO A 366 -24.91 22.13 -23.17
N LYS A 367 -25.98 22.12 -22.36
CA LYS A 367 -27.07 23.08 -22.54
C LYS A 367 -26.47 24.48 -22.41
N LYS A 368 -26.77 25.37 -23.37
CA LYS A 368 -26.39 26.78 -23.31
C LYS A 368 -26.71 27.32 -21.92
N VAL A 369 -25.69 27.86 -21.26
CA VAL A 369 -25.80 28.57 -19.99
C VAL A 369 -26.89 29.63 -20.15
N ARG A 370 -27.92 29.60 -19.30
CA ARG A 370 -28.88 30.70 -19.22
C ARG A 370 -28.18 31.83 -18.47
N THR A 371 -28.20 33.02 -19.04
CA THR A 371 -27.67 34.24 -18.44
C THR A 371 -28.22 34.40 -17.03
N ALA A 372 -27.34 34.67 -16.05
CA ALA A 372 -27.74 34.96 -14.69
C ALA A 372 -28.71 36.14 -14.68
N LEU A 373 -29.83 35.99 -13.97
CA LEU A 373 -30.67 37.12 -13.58
C LEU A 373 -29.83 38.02 -12.68
N LEU A 374 -29.48 39.20 -13.18
CA LEU A 374 -28.99 40.29 -12.35
C LEU A 374 -30.17 40.71 -11.46
N LEU A 375 -30.05 40.47 -10.15
CA LEU A 375 -30.83 41.14 -9.12
C LEU A 375 -30.00 42.28 -8.56
#